data_AF-A0AA51L213-F1
#
_entry.id   AF-A0AA51L213-F1
#
_cell.length_a   1.000
_cell.length_b   1.000
_cell.length_c   1.000
_cell.angle_alpha   90.00
_cell.angle_beta   90.00
_cell.angle_gamma   90.00
#
_symmetry.space_group_name_H-M   'P 1'
#
loop_
_entity.id
_entity.type
_entity.pdbx_description
1 polymer ?
#
loop_
_entity_poly.entity_id
_entity_poly.type
_entity_poly.pdbx_seq_one_letter_code
_entity_poly.pdbx_strand_id
1 'polypeptide(L)' 'MVAQELFKIISALEMTGVEVTLTGMRPELAHSVVALGVRFYEVKLFNNLHQALKSFGIVRK' A
#
# COMPACT_ATOMS: atom_id res chain seq x y z
N MET A 1 -0.72 13.93 8.57
CA MET A 1 0.44 14.57 7.89
C MET A 1 1.33 13.54 7.19
N VAL A 2 1.86 12.50 7.86
CA VAL A 2 2.72 11.48 7.18
C VAL A 2 1.99 10.63 6.14
N ALA A 3 0.78 10.14 6.47
CA ALA A 3 0.00 9.33 5.54
C ALA A 3 -0.29 10.09 4.23
N GLN A 4 -0.70 11.36 4.30
CA GLN A 4 -0.98 12.18 3.12
C GLN A 4 0.24 12.31 2.18
N GLU A 5 1.44 12.52 2.71
CA GLU A 5 2.66 12.60 1.89
C GLU A 5 3.03 11.24 1.27
N LEU A 6 2.87 10.15 2.03
CA LEU A 6 3.04 8.80 1.48
C LEU A 6 2.13 8.57 0.28
N PHE A 7 0.87 9.00 0.34
CA PHE A 7 -0.07 8.84 -0.77
C PHE A 7 0.27 9.70 -1.98
N LYS A 8 0.79 10.91 -1.80
CA LYS A 8 1.30 11.70 -2.93
C LYS A 8 2.42 10.97 -3.69
N ILE A 9 3.31 10.30 -2.97
CA ILE A 9 4.39 9.49 -3.57
C ILE A 9 3.80 8.31 -4.33
N ILE A 10 2.83 7.60 -3.75
CA ILE A 10 2.17 6.47 -4.39
C ILE A 10 1.49 6.90 -5.69
N SER A 11 0.71 7.99 -5.66
CA SER A 11 0.04 8.50 -6.86
C SER A 11 1.05 8.95 -7.93
N ALA A 12 2.16 9.57 -7.54
CA ALA A 12 3.21 9.93 -8.50
C ALA A 12 3.85 8.69 -9.15
N LEU A 13 4.07 7.61 -8.39
CA LEU A 13 4.59 6.34 -8.90
C LEU A 13 3.58 5.68 -9.86
N GLU A 14 2.30 5.66 -9.52
CA GLU A 14 1.22 5.12 -10.38
C GLU A 14 1.13 5.89 -11.71
N MET A 15 1.26 7.23 -11.68
CA MET A 15 1.31 8.06 -12.89
C MET A 15 2.49 7.72 -13.81
N THR A 16 3.56 7.14 -13.27
CA THR A 16 4.71 6.65 -14.06
C THR A 16 4.59 5.20 -14.51
N GLY A 17 3.46 4.54 -14.22
CA GLY A 17 3.23 3.12 -14.53
C GLY A 17 3.87 2.16 -13.54
N VAL A 18 4.30 2.62 -12.37
CA VAL A 18 4.85 1.77 -11.31
C VAL A 18 3.71 1.25 -10.44
N GLU A 19 3.57 -0.07 -10.36
CA GLU A 19 2.62 -0.71 -9.46
C GLU A 19 3.16 -0.71 -8.02
N VAL A 20 2.42 -0.12 -7.09
CA VAL A 20 2.84 -0.01 -5.69
C VAL A 20 2.12 -1.04 -4.83
N THR A 21 2.89 -1.75 -4.00
CA THR A 21 2.39 -2.65 -2.97
C THR A 21 2.89 -2.22 -1.61
N LEU A 22 1.99 -2.02 -0.65
CA LEU A 22 2.30 -1.70 0.73
C LEU A 22 2.18 -2.94 1.61
N THR A 23 3.06 -3.07 2.60
CA THR A 23 3.01 -4.18 3.57
C THR A 23 3.16 -3.65 4.99
N GLY A 24 2.55 -4.32 5.97
CA GLY A 24 2.74 -3.97 7.38
C GLY A 24 2.10 -2.65 7.82
N MET A 25 1.13 -2.13 7.05
CA MET A 25 0.39 -0.95 7.45
C MET A 25 -0.45 -1.25 8.69
N ARG A 26 -0.28 -0.44 9.74
CA ARG A 26 -1.14 -0.56 10.92
C ARG A 26 -2.58 -0.11 10.59
N PRO A 27 -3.62 -0.76 11.15
CA PRO A 27 -5.02 -0.46 10.82
C PRO A 27 -5.43 1.00 11.00
N GLU A 28 -4.82 1.72 11.94
CA GLU A 28 -5.15 3.12 12.22
C GLU A 28 -4.68 4.06 11.09
N LEU A 29 -3.58 3.70 10.41
CA LEU A 29 -3.10 4.41 9.23
C LEU A 29 -4.01 4.11 8.03
N ALA A 30 -4.49 2.87 7.91
CA ALA A 30 -5.46 2.52 6.88
C ALA A 30 -6.74 3.36 7.04
N HIS A 31 -7.25 3.47 8.27
CA HIS A 31 -8.43 4.28 8.55
C HIS A 31 -8.23 5.77 8.21
N SER A 32 -7.07 6.33 8.56
CA SER A 32 -6.74 7.74 8.31
C SER A 32 -6.76 8.12 6.83
N VAL A 33 -6.44 7.18 5.95
CA VAL A 33 -6.34 7.41 4.50
C VAL A 33 -7.70 7.32 3.82
N VAL A 34 -8.57 6.42 4.29
CA VAL A 34 -9.98 6.39 3.86
C VAL A 34 -10.62 7.74 4.17
N ALA A 35 -10.34 8.27 5.37
CA ALA A 35 -10.83 9.58 5.80
C ALA A 35 -10.28 10.74 4.95
N LEU A 36 -9.12 10.58 4.31
CA LEU A 36 -8.55 11.55 3.36
C LEU A 36 -9.16 11.44 1.95
N GLY A 37 -10.15 10.57 1.74
CA GLY A 37 -10.82 10.37 0.45
C GLY A 37 -10.02 9.52 -0.54
N VAL A 38 -8.89 8.95 -0.11
CA VAL A 38 -8.10 8.03 -0.94
C VAL A 38 -8.69 6.64 -0.84
N ARG A 39 -8.87 6.03 -2.01
CA ARG A 39 -9.57 4.77 -2.16
C ARG A 39 -8.58 3.62 -2.21
N PHE A 40 -8.60 2.81 -1.15
CA PHE A 40 -7.68 1.68 -0.95
C PHE A 40 -7.72 0.60 -2.02
N TYR A 41 -8.75 0.55 -2.85
CA TYR A 41 -8.84 -0.41 -3.93
C TYR A 41 -7.80 -0.18 -5.04
N GLU A 42 -7.16 0.98 -5.08
CA GLU A 42 -6.10 1.29 -6.05
C GLU A 42 -4.72 0.79 -5.59
N VAL A 43 -4.50 0.57 -4.28
CA VAL A 43 -3.19 0.17 -3.73
C VAL A 43 -3.24 -1.23 -3.12
N LYS A 44 -2.40 -2.15 -3.59
CA LYS A 44 -2.28 -3.50 -3.00
C LYS A 44 -1.70 -3.42 -1.59
N LEU A 45 -2.43 -3.95 -0.61
CA LEU A 45 -2.01 -3.99 0.79
C LEU A 45 -1.97 -5.40 1.35
N PHE A 46 -0.88 -5.69 2.07
CA PHE A 46 -0.69 -6.93 2.80
C PHE A 46 -0.38 -6.63 4.27
N ASN A 47 -0.82 -7.50 5.18
CA ASN A 47 -0.55 -7.31 6.61
C ASN A 47 0.93 -7.46 6.95
N ASN A 48 1.70 -8.15 6.12
CA ASN A 48 3.14 -8.29 6.27
C ASN A 48 3.81 -8.68 4.94
N LEU A 49 5.14 -8.59 4.92
CA LEU A 49 5.95 -8.94 3.76
C LEU A 49 5.78 -10.42 3.34
N HIS A 50 5.61 -11.34 4.29
CA HIS A 50 5.44 -12.76 3.99
C HIS A 50 4.20 -13.02 3.13
N GLN A 51 3.07 -12.37 3.44
CA GLN A 51 1.85 -12.45 2.64
C GLN A 51 2.04 -11.84 1.24
N ALA A 52 2.72 -10.69 1.15
CA ALA A 52 3.01 -10.05 -0.14
C ALA A 52 3.86 -10.94 -1.03
N LEU A 53 4.96 -11.48 -0.51
CA LEU A 53 5.84 -12.40 -1.23
C LEU A 53 5.10 -13.65 -1.69
N LYS A 54 4.26 -14.24 -0.83
CA LYS A 54 3.41 -15.37 -1.19
C LYS A 54 2.45 -15.03 -2.34
N SER A 55 1.90 -13.81 -2.36
CA SER A 55 1.04 -13.35 -3.47
C SER A 55 1.79 -13.21 -4.80
N PHE A 56 3.10 -12.94 -4.75
CA PHE A 56 3.99 -12.91 -5.90
C PHE A 56 4.55 -14.30 -6.27
N GLY A 57 4.08 -15.38 -5.64
CA GLY A 57 4.59 -16.73 -5.86
C GLY A 57 5.98 -16.99 -5.26
N ILE A 58 6.51 -16.05 -4.47
CA ILE A 58 7.79 -16.18 -3.79
C ILE A 58 7.53 -16.83 -2.42
N VAL A 59 7.81 -18.12 -2.34
CA VAL A 59 7.65 -18.90 -1.10
C VAL A 59 9.03 -19.27 -0.59
N ARG A 60 9.34 -18.91 0.65
CA ARG A 60 10.54 -19.42 1.33
C ARG A 60 10.32 -20.92 1.56
N LYS A 61 11.22 -21.77 1.05
CA LYS A 61 11.24 -23.21 1.37
C LYS A 61 11.29 -23.45 2.87
#